data_AF-A0A7V9R1V1-F1
#
_entry.id   AF-A0A7V9R1V1-F1
#
_cell.length_a   1.000
_cell.length_b   1.000
_cell.length_c   1.000
_cell.angle_alpha   90.00
_cell.angle_beta   90.00
_cell.angle_gamma   90.00
#
_symmetry.space_group_name_H-M   'P 1'
#
loop_
_entity.id
_entity.type
_entity.pdbx_description
1 polymer ?
#
loop_
_entity_poly.entity_id
_entity_poly.type
_entity_poly.pdbx_seq_one_letter_code
_entity_poly.pdbx_strand_id
1 'polypeptide(L)'
;MTVATGVGSMPGDDDRAYAEAVRLSLGELPDLPFVPEVPGRGPGAHMTGRALAIVSGIGADLQPAGWRLTDASGVDHRRARSQLAQDLDQVEEQAQGYSGTFKAQVAGPWTLAATVEKPRGDKVLSDHGARRDLAQALAEGLLVHVADLKRRLPGVDRLIVQVDEPALPAVLAGMVPTASGFGRHRTVHPPEASAALEAVLGAITAAGAEP
;
A
#
# COMPACT_ATOMS: atom_id res chain seq x y z
N MET A 1 -24.25 -4.13 16.00
CA MET A 1 -22.94 -4.35 16.64
C MET A 1 -21.94 -3.41 15.98
N THR A 2 -21.08 -2.78 16.77
CA THR A 2 -20.06 -1.84 16.29
C THR A 2 -18.72 -2.56 16.31
N VAL A 3 -17.96 -2.49 15.22
CA VAL A 3 -16.61 -3.08 15.12
C VAL A 3 -15.60 -1.93 15.09
N ALA A 4 -14.57 -1.99 15.93
CA ALA A 4 -13.48 -1.01 15.97
C ALA A 4 -12.26 -1.53 15.19
N THR A 5 -11.51 -0.62 14.55
CA THR A 5 -10.25 -0.93 13.87
C THR A 5 -9.36 0.32 13.79
N GLY A 6 -8.07 0.17 13.45
CA GLY A 6 -7.15 1.29 13.24
C GLY A 6 -7.27 1.88 11.83
N VAL A 7 -7.32 3.21 11.71
CA VAL A 7 -7.54 3.92 10.43
C VAL A 7 -6.33 4.75 9.96
N GLY A 8 -5.14 4.51 10.53
CA GLY A 8 -3.96 5.30 10.20
C GLY A 8 -2.68 4.76 10.81
N SER A 9 -1.62 5.55 10.65
CA SER A 9 -0.27 5.21 11.09
C SER A 9 -0.14 5.19 12.62
N MET A 10 0.69 4.26 13.10
CA MET A 10 1.04 4.08 14.50
C MET A 10 2.36 4.80 14.82
N PRO A 11 2.54 5.31 16.05
CA PRO A 11 3.76 6.00 16.45
C PRO A 11 4.96 5.04 16.58
N GLY A 12 6.16 5.61 16.53
CA GLY A 12 7.43 4.89 16.71
C GLY A 12 8.33 4.90 15.48
N ASP A 13 9.58 4.50 15.68
CA ASP A 13 10.66 4.63 14.70
C ASP A 13 11.60 3.41 14.63
N ASP A 14 11.31 2.35 15.37
CA ASP A 14 12.08 1.11 15.39
C ASP A 14 11.20 -0.16 15.36
N ASP A 15 11.82 -1.32 15.18
CA ASP A 15 11.12 -2.60 15.08
C ASP A 15 10.44 -3.01 16.40
N ARG A 16 10.89 -2.48 17.53
CA ARG A 16 10.22 -2.69 18.83
C ARG A 16 8.87 -1.99 18.86
N ALA A 17 8.80 -0.76 18.34
CA ALA A 17 7.54 -0.03 18.19
C ALA A 17 6.59 -0.74 17.21
N TYR A 18 7.11 -1.35 16.15
CA TYR A 18 6.28 -2.18 15.26
C TYR A 18 5.72 -3.43 15.96
N ALA A 19 6.57 -4.18 16.68
CA ALA A 19 6.12 -5.33 17.44
C ALA A 19 5.06 -4.94 18.50
N GLU A 20 5.21 -3.78 19.15
CA GLU A 20 4.22 -3.23 20.07
C GLU A 20 2.91 -2.83 19.37
N ALA A 21 2.99 -2.25 18.17
CA ALA A 21 1.82 -1.92 17.37
C ALA A 21 1.03 -3.18 16.95
N VAL A 22 1.72 -4.28 16.61
CA VAL A 22 1.09 -5.57 16.32
C VAL A 22 0.38 -6.11 17.57
N ARG A 23 1.05 -6.06 18.72
CA ARG A 23 0.49 -6.48 20.01
C ARG A 23 -0.77 -5.69 20.38
N LEU A 24 -0.73 -4.36 20.20
CA LEU A 24 -1.88 -3.49 20.43
C LEU A 24 -3.03 -3.82 19.48
N SER A 25 -2.74 -4.00 18.19
CA SER A 25 -3.73 -4.35 17.16
C SER A 25 -4.46 -5.64 17.50
N LEU A 26 -3.73 -6.69 17.88
CA LEU A 26 -4.31 -7.98 18.28
C LEU A 26 -5.03 -7.93 19.63
N GLY A 27 -4.51 -7.18 20.60
CA GLY A 27 -5.01 -7.15 21.97
C GLY A 27 -6.22 -6.24 22.19
N GLU A 28 -6.22 -5.06 21.57
CA GLU A 28 -7.25 -4.03 21.80
C GLU A 28 -8.37 -4.03 20.76
N LEU A 29 -8.14 -4.68 19.60
CA LEU A 29 -9.10 -4.72 18.49
C LEU A 29 -9.38 -6.16 18.03
N PRO A 30 -9.77 -7.07 18.94
CA PRO A 30 -9.86 -8.50 18.64
C PRO A 30 -10.86 -8.86 17.52
N ASP A 31 -11.88 -8.01 17.31
CA ASP A 31 -12.89 -8.20 16.26
C ASP A 31 -12.36 -7.88 14.85
N LEU A 32 -11.36 -7.00 14.74
CA LEU A 32 -10.76 -6.60 13.46
C LEU A 32 -9.31 -6.09 13.63
N PRO A 33 -8.37 -6.95 14.05
CA PRO A 33 -6.96 -6.63 14.07
C PRO A 33 -6.46 -6.39 12.66
N PHE A 34 -5.36 -5.68 12.55
CA PHE A 34 -4.79 -5.23 11.30
C PHE A 34 -3.26 -5.29 11.26
N VAL A 35 -2.69 -5.34 10.05
CA VAL A 35 -1.25 -5.15 9.81
C VAL A 35 -0.90 -3.67 10.09
N PRO A 36 -0.12 -3.33 11.13
CA PRO A 36 0.16 -1.93 11.43
C PRO A 36 1.02 -1.25 10.36
N GLU A 37 0.94 0.08 10.32
CA GLU A 37 1.90 0.93 9.61
C GLU A 37 2.64 1.80 10.64
N VAL A 38 3.97 1.69 10.71
CA VAL A 38 4.83 2.50 11.61
C VAL A 38 5.83 3.28 10.76
N PRO A 39 5.44 4.44 10.21
CA PRO A 39 6.22 5.14 9.19
C PRO A 39 7.53 5.73 9.73
N GLY A 40 7.67 5.96 11.04
CA GLY A 40 8.93 6.48 11.60
C GLY A 40 10.15 5.57 11.35
N ARG A 41 9.94 4.30 10.97
CA ARG A 41 10.99 3.35 10.54
C ARG A 41 11.54 3.62 9.14
N GLY A 42 11.12 4.71 8.51
CA GLY A 42 11.70 5.23 7.27
C GLY A 42 10.85 5.01 6.02
N PRO A 43 11.37 5.42 4.84
CA PRO A 43 10.58 5.55 3.61
C PRO A 43 9.93 4.26 3.09
N GLY A 44 10.51 3.10 3.41
CA GLY A 44 9.93 1.78 3.09
C GLY A 44 8.72 1.41 3.95
N ALA A 45 8.64 1.95 5.16
CA ALA A 45 7.52 1.74 6.09
C ALA A 45 6.35 2.71 5.86
N HIS A 46 6.55 3.79 5.10
CA HIS A 46 5.48 4.69 4.69
C HIS A 46 4.51 3.99 3.72
N MET A 47 3.24 4.41 3.67
CA MET A 47 2.22 3.83 2.79
C MET A 47 2.67 3.65 1.32
N THR A 48 3.38 4.64 0.75
CA THR A 48 3.92 4.57 -0.62
C THR A 48 4.99 3.49 -0.76
N GLY A 49 5.95 3.43 0.19
CA GLY A 49 7.02 2.43 0.17
C GLY A 49 6.49 1.00 0.34
N ARG A 50 5.52 0.81 1.24
CA ARG A 50 4.84 -0.47 1.46
C ARG A 50 4.08 -0.93 0.22
N ALA A 51 3.32 -0.04 -0.40
CA ALA A 51 2.60 -0.37 -1.62
C ALA A 51 3.54 -0.66 -2.80
N LEU A 52 4.64 0.10 -2.95
CA LEU A 52 5.68 -0.20 -3.95
C LEU A 52 6.37 -1.54 -3.69
N ALA A 53 6.53 -1.96 -2.44
CA ALA A 53 7.04 -3.29 -2.12
C ALA A 53 6.15 -4.42 -2.66
N ILE A 54 4.83 -4.21 -2.69
CA ILE A 54 3.83 -5.15 -3.23
C ILE A 54 3.85 -5.19 -4.76
N VAL A 55 4.03 -4.04 -5.41
CA VAL A 55 4.01 -3.92 -6.88
C VAL A 55 4.90 -4.96 -7.58
N SER A 56 4.35 -5.59 -8.61
CA SER A 56 5.00 -6.61 -9.45
C SER A 56 5.35 -6.05 -10.84
N GLY A 57 6.34 -6.62 -11.52
CA GLY A 57 6.67 -6.29 -12.91
C GLY A 57 7.38 -4.94 -13.16
N ILE A 58 7.32 -4.00 -12.22
CA ILE A 58 8.06 -2.73 -12.28
C ILE A 58 8.94 -2.51 -11.04
N GLY A 59 10.01 -1.75 -11.20
CA GLY A 59 10.92 -1.39 -10.12
C GLY A 59 10.65 -0.01 -9.53
N ALA A 60 11.27 0.27 -8.39
CA ALA A 60 11.38 1.62 -7.86
C ALA A 60 12.77 1.89 -7.24
N ASP A 61 13.12 3.15 -7.10
CA ASP A 61 14.22 3.61 -6.26
C ASP A 61 13.81 4.83 -5.43
N LEU A 62 14.60 5.11 -4.39
CA LEU A 62 14.35 6.25 -3.52
C LEU A 62 15.29 7.39 -3.91
N GLN A 63 14.70 8.51 -4.32
CA GLN A 63 15.40 9.76 -4.64
C GLN A 63 15.17 10.79 -3.53
N PRO A 64 15.96 11.88 -3.48
CA PRO A 64 15.72 12.97 -2.53
C PRO A 64 14.30 13.57 -2.60
N ALA A 65 13.68 13.55 -3.78
CA ALA A 65 12.31 14.02 -4.00
C ALA A 65 11.23 13.00 -3.60
N GLY A 66 11.60 11.75 -3.34
CA GLY A 66 10.70 10.65 -3.02
C GLY A 66 10.93 9.42 -3.89
N TRP A 67 9.94 8.53 -3.91
CA TRP A 67 9.99 7.31 -4.70
C TRP A 67 9.85 7.60 -6.19
N ARG A 68 10.62 6.88 -7.01
CA ARG A 68 10.59 6.98 -8.47
C ARG A 68 10.54 5.58 -9.08
N LEU A 69 9.72 5.39 -10.11
CA LEU A 69 9.67 4.15 -10.87
C LEU A 69 10.98 3.92 -11.65
N THR A 70 11.35 2.65 -11.80
CA THR A 70 12.52 2.20 -12.57
C THR A 70 12.16 0.95 -13.38
N ASP A 71 12.95 0.65 -14.40
CA ASP A 71 12.73 -0.52 -15.27
C ASP A 71 12.93 -1.85 -14.53
N ALA A 72 13.71 -1.86 -13.45
CA ALA A 72 13.98 -3.05 -12.64
C ALA A 72 14.19 -2.71 -11.16
N SER A 73 13.95 -3.70 -10.30
CA SER A 73 14.04 -3.55 -8.85
C SER A 73 15.48 -3.26 -8.39
N GLY A 74 15.70 -2.05 -7.88
CA GLY A 74 16.97 -1.60 -7.31
C GLY A 74 17.16 -2.00 -5.83
N VAL A 75 18.20 -1.47 -5.21
CA VAL A 75 18.52 -1.73 -3.79
C VAL A 75 17.40 -1.24 -2.88
N ASP A 76 16.88 -0.03 -3.10
CA ASP A 76 15.86 0.57 -2.22
C ASP A 76 14.52 -0.16 -2.30
N HIS A 77 14.12 -0.59 -3.49
CA HIS A 77 12.92 -1.42 -3.65
C HIS A 77 13.06 -2.78 -3.00
N ARG A 78 14.23 -3.42 -3.11
CA ARG A 78 14.50 -4.66 -2.37
C ARG A 78 14.48 -4.45 -0.86
N ARG A 79 14.99 -3.32 -0.36
CA ARG A 79 14.92 -2.97 1.07
C ARG A 79 13.48 -2.80 1.54
N ALA A 80 12.63 -2.08 0.79
CA ALA A 80 11.22 -1.95 1.12
C ALA A 80 10.49 -3.31 1.12
N ARG A 81 10.80 -4.19 0.16
CA ARG A 81 10.30 -5.58 0.14
C ARG A 81 10.75 -6.39 1.34
N SER A 82 12.02 -6.31 1.70
CA SER A 82 12.54 -6.98 2.89
C SER A 82 11.90 -6.45 4.17
N GLN A 83 11.71 -5.14 4.29
CA GLN A 83 11.06 -4.53 5.45
C GLN A 83 9.59 -4.96 5.55
N LEU A 84 8.84 -4.97 4.44
CA LEU A 84 7.47 -5.50 4.42
C LEU A 84 7.43 -6.98 4.79
N ALA A 85 8.37 -7.80 4.30
CA ALA A 85 8.43 -9.21 4.65
C ALA A 85 8.67 -9.42 6.16
N GLN A 86 9.61 -8.69 6.76
CA GLN A 86 9.89 -8.71 8.20
C GLN A 86 8.66 -8.28 9.01
N ASP A 87 7.95 -7.26 8.54
CA ASP A 87 6.71 -6.81 9.15
C ASP A 87 5.62 -7.88 9.17
N LEU A 88 5.53 -8.67 8.09
CA LEU A 88 4.58 -9.79 8.00
C LEU A 88 5.04 -11.00 8.81
N ASP A 89 6.36 -11.25 8.91
CA ASP A 89 6.91 -12.28 9.79
C ASP A 89 6.54 -11.99 11.26
N GLN A 90 6.65 -10.73 11.69
CA GLN A 90 6.28 -10.32 13.05
C GLN A 90 4.78 -10.42 13.32
N VAL A 91 3.94 -10.13 12.32
CA VAL A 91 2.47 -10.34 12.40
C VAL A 91 2.14 -11.83 12.50
N GLU A 92 2.75 -12.66 11.66
CA GLU A 92 2.57 -14.12 11.69
C GLU A 92 2.95 -14.71 13.04
N GLU A 93 4.07 -14.27 13.62
CA GLU A 93 4.53 -14.73 14.94
C GLU A 93 3.54 -14.38 16.05
N GLN A 94 3.02 -13.16 16.08
CA GLN A 94 2.14 -12.71 17.17
C GLN A 94 0.68 -13.14 16.97
N ALA A 95 0.26 -13.35 15.74
CA ALA A 95 -1.11 -13.78 15.41
C ALA A 95 -1.31 -15.31 15.51
N GLN A 96 -0.32 -16.06 16.03
CA GLN A 96 -0.46 -17.51 16.20
C GLN A 96 -1.70 -17.87 17.02
N GLY A 97 -2.55 -18.74 16.47
CA GLY A 97 -3.82 -19.12 17.08
C GLY A 97 -4.95 -18.10 16.93
N TYR A 98 -4.72 -16.95 16.30
CA TYR A 98 -5.79 -16.03 15.94
C TYR A 98 -6.72 -16.67 14.90
N SER A 99 -8.02 -16.48 15.09
CA SER A 99 -9.04 -16.85 14.12
C SER A 99 -10.11 -15.76 14.01
N GLY A 100 -10.74 -15.67 12.84
CA GLY A 100 -11.77 -14.67 12.57
C GLY A 100 -11.40 -13.71 11.44
N THR A 101 -11.66 -12.42 11.64
CA THR A 101 -11.49 -11.40 10.60
C THR A 101 -10.20 -10.63 10.80
N PHE A 102 -9.38 -10.50 9.76
CA PHE A 102 -8.12 -9.74 9.82
C PHE A 102 -8.11 -8.68 8.72
N LYS A 103 -7.45 -7.55 8.97
CA LYS A 103 -7.32 -6.46 8.01
C LYS A 103 -5.87 -6.23 7.57
N ALA A 104 -5.68 -5.96 6.28
CA ALA A 104 -4.47 -5.34 5.76
C ALA A 104 -4.85 -4.07 5.00
N GLN A 105 -3.86 -3.23 4.68
CA GLN A 105 -4.09 -2.00 3.95
C GLN A 105 -2.95 -1.70 2.98
N VAL A 106 -3.29 -1.04 1.89
CA VAL A 106 -2.37 -0.70 0.81
C VAL A 106 -2.74 0.66 0.23
N ALA A 107 -1.74 1.49 -0.09
CA ALA A 107 -1.99 2.72 -0.83
C ALA A 107 -2.53 2.40 -2.23
N GLY A 108 -3.62 3.05 -2.60
CA GLY A 108 -4.28 2.84 -3.89
C GLY A 108 -3.52 3.44 -5.09
N PRO A 109 -3.96 3.10 -6.31
CA PRO A 109 -3.27 3.49 -7.55
C PRO A 109 -3.18 5.01 -7.73
N TRP A 110 -4.15 5.80 -7.26
CA TRP A 110 -4.14 7.26 -7.44
C TRP A 110 -3.22 7.96 -6.44
N THR A 111 -3.15 7.46 -5.22
CA THR A 111 -2.18 7.88 -4.21
C THR A 111 -0.76 7.54 -4.63
N LEU A 112 -0.52 6.34 -5.15
CA LEU A 112 0.77 6.02 -5.77
C LEU A 112 1.07 6.94 -6.96
N ALA A 113 0.13 7.14 -7.88
CA ALA A 113 0.33 8.02 -9.03
C ALA A 113 0.68 9.47 -8.64
N ALA A 114 0.11 9.97 -7.54
CA ALA A 114 0.34 11.32 -7.03
C ALA A 114 1.61 11.46 -6.17
N THR A 115 2.18 10.36 -5.67
CA THR A 115 3.35 10.39 -4.77
C THR A 115 4.63 9.86 -5.43
N VAL A 116 4.51 9.07 -6.49
CA VAL A 116 5.64 8.42 -7.17
C VAL A 116 6.00 9.16 -8.45
N GLU A 117 7.30 9.34 -8.69
CA GLU A 117 7.84 9.96 -9.90
C GLU A 117 8.13 8.95 -11.02
N LYS A 118 8.13 9.42 -12.26
CA LYS A 118 8.58 8.65 -13.43
C LYS A 118 10.10 8.72 -13.57
N PRO A 119 10.76 7.78 -14.29
CA PRO A 119 12.20 7.84 -14.54
C PRO A 119 12.67 9.18 -15.16
N ARG A 120 11.85 9.76 -16.05
CA ARG A 120 12.13 11.02 -16.77
C ARG A 120 11.63 12.27 -16.06
N GLY A 121 11.34 12.16 -14.76
CA GLY A 121 10.83 13.24 -13.93
C GLY A 121 9.30 13.39 -14.01
N ASP A 122 8.81 14.20 -13.07
CA ASP A 122 7.40 14.46 -12.80
C ASP A 122 6.65 13.23 -12.26
N LYS A 123 5.46 13.46 -11.70
CA LYS A 123 4.64 12.40 -11.08
C LYS A 123 4.12 11.42 -12.13
N VAL A 124 3.94 10.16 -11.75
CA VAL A 124 3.27 9.14 -12.58
C VAL A 124 1.89 9.64 -13.04
N LEU A 125 1.21 10.43 -12.20
CA LEU A 125 -0.06 11.09 -12.50
C LEU A 125 -0.08 11.86 -13.84
N SER A 126 1.06 12.39 -14.28
CA SER A 126 1.17 13.16 -15.54
C SER A 126 1.02 12.32 -16.81
N ASP A 127 1.10 10.99 -16.72
CA ASP A 127 1.19 10.09 -17.87
C ASP A 127 0.09 9.02 -17.81
N HIS A 128 -0.72 8.91 -18.86
CA HIS A 128 -1.81 7.93 -18.92
C HIS A 128 -1.30 6.48 -18.95
N GLY A 129 -0.25 6.21 -19.73
CA GLY A 129 0.33 4.87 -19.81
C GLY A 129 0.92 4.46 -18.47
N ALA A 130 1.71 5.35 -17.84
CA ALA A 130 2.33 5.05 -16.56
C ALA A 130 1.31 4.84 -15.43
N ARG A 131 0.18 5.58 -15.42
CA ARG A 131 -0.92 5.36 -14.46
C ARG A 131 -1.53 3.97 -14.60
N ARG A 132 -1.85 3.58 -15.83
CA ARG A 132 -2.43 2.27 -16.14
C ARG A 132 -1.46 1.15 -15.77
N ASP A 133 -0.20 1.27 -16.18
CA ASP A 133 0.82 0.25 -15.95
C ASP A 133 1.10 0.10 -14.45
N LEU A 134 1.12 1.20 -13.68
CA LEU A 134 1.22 1.17 -12.22
C LEU A 134 0.01 0.49 -11.55
N ALA A 135 -1.21 0.80 -11.98
CA ALA A 135 -2.42 0.17 -11.44
C ALA A 135 -2.43 -1.34 -11.71
N GLN A 136 -2.05 -1.77 -12.92
CA GLN A 136 -1.92 -3.17 -13.29
C GLN A 136 -0.84 -3.88 -12.46
N ALA A 137 0.32 -3.24 -12.32
CA ALA A 137 1.45 -3.76 -11.55
C ALA A 137 1.12 -3.91 -10.05
N LEU A 138 0.32 -2.99 -9.49
CA LEU A 138 -0.23 -3.10 -8.14
C LEU A 138 -1.24 -4.25 -8.02
N ALA A 139 -2.17 -4.36 -8.97
CA ALA A 139 -3.17 -5.43 -9.00
C ALA A 139 -2.51 -6.83 -9.04
N GLU A 140 -1.49 -7.01 -9.88
CA GLU A 140 -0.70 -8.25 -9.94
C GLU A 140 0.05 -8.54 -8.64
N GLY A 141 0.64 -7.50 -8.05
CA GLY A 141 1.31 -7.59 -6.75
C GLY A 141 0.36 -8.02 -5.62
N LEU A 142 -0.87 -7.50 -5.63
CA LEU A 142 -1.88 -7.80 -4.62
C LEU A 142 -2.34 -9.26 -4.65
N LEU A 143 -2.39 -9.89 -5.83
CA LEU A 143 -2.67 -11.33 -5.92
C LEU A 143 -1.67 -12.14 -5.09
N VAL A 144 -0.38 -11.81 -5.21
CA VAL A 144 0.70 -12.49 -4.48
C VAL A 144 0.66 -12.11 -3.00
N HIS A 145 0.48 -10.83 -2.68
CA HIS A 145 0.47 -10.34 -1.31
C HIS A 145 -0.69 -10.92 -0.48
N VAL A 146 -1.90 -10.96 -1.04
CA VAL A 146 -3.07 -11.55 -0.38
C VAL A 146 -2.88 -13.06 -0.18
N ALA A 147 -2.32 -13.76 -1.16
CA ALA A 147 -2.00 -15.18 -1.02
C ALA A 147 -0.98 -15.42 0.09
N ASP A 148 0.05 -14.57 0.21
CA ASP A 148 1.04 -14.66 1.29
C ASP A 148 0.42 -14.38 2.67
N LEU A 149 -0.41 -13.34 2.80
CA LEU A 149 -1.13 -13.06 4.06
C LEU A 149 -1.98 -14.24 4.52
N LYS A 150 -2.75 -14.85 3.60
CA LYS A 150 -3.56 -16.03 3.90
C LYS A 150 -2.71 -17.24 4.32
N ARG A 151 -1.57 -17.44 3.67
CA ARG A 151 -0.61 -18.50 4.03
C ARG A 151 -0.08 -18.31 5.45
N ARG A 152 0.24 -17.07 5.82
CA ARG A 152 0.79 -16.69 7.14
C ARG A 152 -0.27 -16.71 8.26
N LEU A 153 -1.54 -16.50 7.91
CA LEU A 153 -2.66 -16.39 8.84
C LEU A 153 -3.72 -17.47 8.58
N PRO A 154 -3.40 -18.77 8.76
CA PRO A 154 -4.28 -19.87 8.35
C PRO A 154 -5.60 -19.95 9.12
N GLY A 155 -5.70 -19.30 10.30
CA GLY A 155 -6.95 -19.21 11.08
C GLY A 155 -7.88 -18.06 10.67
N VAL A 156 -7.44 -17.18 9.77
CA VAL A 156 -8.25 -16.04 9.31
C VAL A 156 -9.23 -16.51 8.24
N ASP A 157 -10.52 -16.50 8.59
CA ASP A 157 -11.60 -16.89 7.69
C ASP A 157 -11.99 -15.75 6.74
N ARG A 158 -11.78 -14.50 7.19
CA ARG A 158 -12.15 -13.30 6.45
C ARG A 158 -10.99 -12.30 6.46
N LEU A 159 -10.38 -12.07 5.29
CA LEU A 159 -9.32 -11.10 5.11
C LEU A 159 -9.88 -9.86 4.41
N ILE A 160 -9.83 -8.70 5.08
CA ILE A 160 -10.20 -7.40 4.53
C ILE A 160 -8.94 -6.69 4.04
N VAL A 161 -8.96 -6.10 2.85
CA VAL A 161 -7.85 -5.31 2.30
C VAL A 161 -8.33 -3.90 1.98
N GLN A 162 -8.04 -2.98 2.88
CA GLN A 162 -8.39 -1.57 2.74
C GLN A 162 -7.47 -0.89 1.70
N VAL A 163 -8.06 -0.32 0.65
CA VAL A 163 -7.33 0.49 -0.34
C VAL A 163 -7.38 1.96 0.04
N ASP A 164 -6.24 2.50 0.48
CA ASP A 164 -6.13 3.87 0.98
C ASP A 164 -5.88 4.87 -0.14
N GLU A 165 -6.83 5.79 -0.33
CA GLU A 165 -6.79 6.81 -1.38
C GLU A 165 -6.85 8.27 -0.88
N PRO A 166 -5.97 8.71 0.03
CA PRO A 166 -5.97 10.08 0.53
C PRO A 166 -5.70 11.14 -0.56
N ALA A 167 -5.01 10.78 -1.65
CA ALA A 167 -4.72 11.72 -2.74
C ALA A 167 -5.84 11.82 -3.79
N LEU A 168 -6.77 10.86 -3.83
CA LEU A 168 -7.80 10.78 -4.88
C LEU A 168 -8.67 12.05 -4.99
N PRO A 169 -9.12 12.70 -3.89
CA PRO A 169 -9.85 13.96 -4.00
C PRO A 169 -9.05 15.05 -4.72
N ALA A 170 -7.74 15.17 -4.41
CA ALA A 170 -6.87 16.14 -5.06
C ALA A 170 -6.59 15.79 -6.53
N VAL A 171 -6.50 14.50 -6.86
CA VAL A 171 -6.36 14.01 -8.24
C VAL A 171 -7.59 14.38 -9.09
N LEU A 172 -8.79 14.11 -8.58
CA LEU A 172 -10.05 14.42 -9.27
C LEU A 172 -10.31 15.93 -9.38
N ALA A 173 -9.74 16.74 -8.48
CA ALA A 173 -9.85 18.19 -8.52
C ALA A 173 -8.75 18.87 -9.37
N GLY A 174 -7.77 18.13 -9.90
CA GLY A 174 -6.61 18.72 -10.58
C GLY A 174 -5.73 19.56 -9.63
N MET A 175 -5.67 19.17 -8.35
CA MET A 175 -5.02 19.89 -7.27
C MET A 175 -3.64 19.34 -6.89
N VAL A 176 -3.14 18.31 -7.57
CA VAL A 176 -1.80 17.76 -7.31
C VAL A 176 -0.72 18.67 -7.93
N PRO A 177 0.26 19.19 -7.16
CA PRO A 177 1.35 20.00 -7.72
C PRO A 177 2.23 19.20 -8.70
N THR A 178 2.73 19.86 -9.73
CA THR A 178 3.81 19.33 -10.58
C THR A 178 5.12 19.24 -9.81
N ALA A 179 6.09 18.46 -10.29
CA ALA A 179 7.41 18.38 -9.64
C ALA A 179 8.12 19.75 -9.49
N SER A 180 7.86 20.69 -10.40
CA SER A 180 8.38 22.06 -10.32
C SER A 180 7.71 22.94 -9.26
N GLY A 181 6.57 22.54 -8.70
CA GLY A 181 5.77 23.32 -7.75
C GLY A 181 5.01 24.51 -8.35
N PHE A 182 5.32 24.94 -9.58
CA PHE A 182 4.70 26.10 -10.23
C PHE A 182 3.36 25.80 -10.91
N GLY A 183 3.04 24.53 -11.15
CA GLY A 183 1.84 24.10 -11.84
C GLY A 183 1.08 23.02 -11.07
N ARG A 184 -0.07 22.63 -11.62
CA ARG A 184 -0.83 21.47 -11.15
C ARG A 184 -1.08 20.50 -12.29
N HIS A 185 -1.15 19.22 -11.95
CA HIS A 185 -1.53 18.18 -12.89
C HIS A 185 -2.97 18.36 -13.32
N ARG A 186 -3.25 17.95 -14.56
CA ARG A 186 -4.60 17.95 -15.11
C ARG A 186 -5.51 17.04 -14.29
N THR A 187 -6.78 17.40 -14.24
CA THR A 187 -7.82 16.54 -13.67
C THR A 187 -7.84 15.18 -14.38
N VAL A 188 -8.07 14.13 -13.60
CA VAL A 188 -8.36 12.79 -14.12
C VAL A 188 -9.87 12.66 -14.31
N HIS A 189 -10.29 12.07 -15.42
CA HIS A 189 -11.72 11.88 -15.71
C HIS A 189 -12.30 10.76 -14.81
N PRO A 190 -13.49 10.92 -14.19
CA PRO A 190 -13.98 9.94 -13.21
C PRO A 190 -14.08 8.48 -13.71
N PRO A 191 -14.50 8.20 -14.97
CA PRO A 191 -14.39 6.86 -15.55
C PRO A 191 -12.98 6.26 -15.58
N GLU A 192 -11.96 7.08 -15.85
CA GLU A 192 -10.56 6.62 -15.79
C GLU A 192 -10.16 6.30 -14.34
N ALA A 193 -10.60 7.14 -13.40
CA ALA A 193 -10.39 6.90 -11.98
C ALA A 193 -11.03 5.59 -11.49
N SER A 194 -12.29 5.35 -11.90
CA SER A 194 -13.04 4.13 -11.60
C SER A 194 -12.34 2.89 -12.15
N ALA A 195 -11.93 2.91 -13.42
CA ALA A 195 -11.33 1.74 -14.06
C ALA A 195 -10.03 1.27 -13.36
N ALA A 196 -9.18 2.21 -12.91
CA ALA A 196 -7.97 1.85 -12.17
C ALA A 196 -8.27 1.24 -10.79
N LEU A 197 -9.29 1.75 -10.10
CA LEU A 197 -9.73 1.19 -8.82
C LEU A 197 -10.39 -0.19 -9.01
N GLU A 198 -11.25 -0.35 -10.00
CA GLU A 198 -11.89 -1.63 -10.35
C GLU A 198 -10.86 -2.73 -10.61
N ALA A 199 -9.75 -2.43 -11.28
CA ALA A 199 -8.67 -3.40 -11.49
C ALA A 199 -8.04 -3.87 -10.17
N VAL A 200 -7.77 -2.94 -9.26
CA VAL A 200 -7.13 -3.21 -7.96
C VAL A 200 -8.08 -3.94 -7.00
N LEU A 201 -9.32 -3.46 -6.86
CA LEU A 201 -10.35 -4.09 -6.02
C LEU A 201 -10.74 -5.48 -6.58
N GLY A 202 -10.78 -5.61 -7.91
CA GLY A 202 -11.01 -6.88 -8.59
C GLY A 202 -9.91 -7.91 -8.30
N ALA A 203 -8.64 -7.49 -8.26
CA ALA A 203 -7.53 -8.38 -7.90
C ALA A 203 -7.61 -8.86 -6.44
N ILE A 204 -7.97 -7.98 -5.50
CA ILE A 204 -8.20 -8.36 -4.10
C ILE A 204 -9.30 -9.43 -4.01
N THR A 205 -10.42 -9.19 -4.69
CA THR A 205 -11.55 -10.13 -4.75
C THR A 205 -11.14 -11.46 -5.40
N ALA A 206 -10.37 -11.42 -6.50
CA ALA A 206 -9.89 -12.61 -7.19
C ALA A 206 -8.92 -13.46 -6.36
N ALA A 207 -8.13 -12.82 -5.48
CA ALA A 207 -7.30 -13.52 -4.48
C ALA A 207 -8.12 -14.03 -3.27
N GLY A 208 -9.44 -13.78 -3.26
CA GLY A 208 -10.39 -14.22 -2.25
C GLY A 208 -10.35 -13.41 -0.95
N ALA A 209 -9.91 -12.16 -1.00
CA ALA A 209 -10.05 -11.21 0.10
C ALA A 209 -11.19 -10.22 -0.21
N GLU A 210 -11.62 -9.46 0.79
CA GLU A 210 -12.66 -8.45 0.67
C GLU A 210 -12.04 -7.05 0.61
N PRO A 211 -12.19 -6.32 -0.51
CA PRO A 211 -11.68 -4.95 -0.64
C PRO A 211 -12.51 -3.91 0.12
#